data_AF-A0A381U424-F1
#
_entry.id   AF-A0A381U424-F1
#
_cell.length_a   1.000
_cell.length_b   1.000
_cell.length_c   1.000
_cell.angle_alpha   90.00
_cell.angle_beta   90.00
_cell.angle_gamma   90.00
#
_symmetry.space_group_name_H-M   'P 1'
#
loop_
_entity.id
_entity.type
_entity.pdbx_description
1 polymer ?
#
loop_
_entity_poly.entity_id
_entity_poly.type
_entity_poly.pdbx_seq_one_letter_code
_entity_poly.pdbx_strand_id
1 'polypeptide(L)' 'MNTATIYGTPTCAWCDKAEDLLESKGYEVNKIDITSSRKHYDDMQKVVGNNVRTVPQIILNDKYVGGYGEVEQYLNK' A
#
# COMPACT_ATOMS: atom_id res chain seq x y z
N MET A 1 -11.65 4.30 12.97
CA MET A 1 -10.29 4.79 12.66
C MET A 1 -9.95 4.24 11.30
N ASN A 2 -9.44 5.08 10.41
CA ASN A 2 -9.12 4.67 9.05
C ASN A 2 -7.68 4.16 9.02
N THR A 3 -7.45 2.94 8.54
CA THR A 3 -6.11 2.35 8.48
C THR A 3 -5.69 2.15 7.03
N ALA A 4 -4.40 2.34 6.76
CA ALA A 4 -3.80 2.11 5.47
C ALA A 4 -2.54 1.27 5.63
N THR A 5 -2.43 0.18 4.88
CA THR A 5 -1.22 -0.63 4.82
C THR A 5 -0.61 -0.50 3.44
N ILE A 6 0.66 -0.12 3.37
CA ILE A 6 1.42 0.07 2.14
C ILE A 6 2.50 -0.99 2.08
N TYR A 7 2.37 -1.95 1.18
CA TYR A 7 3.45 -2.85 0.82
C TYR A 7 4.35 -2.16 -0.19
N GLY A 8 5.62 -2.06 0.17
CA GLY A 8 6.59 -1.28 -0.57
C GLY A 8 8.01 -1.78 -0.39
N THR A 9 8.94 -1.02 -0.93
CA THR A 9 10.38 -1.19 -0.67
C THR A 9 10.93 0.10 -0.07
N PRO A 10 12.06 0.06 0.67
CA PRO A 10 12.61 1.22 1.36
C PRO A 10 13.05 2.34 0.41
N THR A 11 13.31 2.01 -0.85
CA THR A 11 13.79 2.95 -1.89
C THR A 11 12.68 3.43 -2.83
N CYS A 12 11.41 3.11 -2.54
CA CYS A 12 10.30 3.42 -3.43
C CYS A 12 9.70 4.81 -3.14
N ALA A 13 10.09 5.80 -3.95
CA ALA A 13 9.54 7.16 -3.86
C ALA A 13 8.01 7.24 -4.02
N TRP A 14 7.39 6.26 -4.69
CA TRP A 14 5.93 6.19 -4.81
C TRP A 14 5.25 5.70 -3.53
N CYS A 15 5.94 4.92 -2.69
CA CYS A 15 5.42 4.53 -1.38
C CYS A 15 5.38 5.72 -0.43
N ASP A 16 6.39 6.60 -0.48
CA ASP A 16 6.44 7.84 0.31
C ASP A 16 5.30 8.78 -0.07
N LYS A 17 5.09 9.00 -1.38
CA LYS A 17 3.94 9.80 -1.86
C LYS A 17 2.59 9.22 -1.46
N ALA A 18 2.46 7.90 -1.43
CA ALA A 18 1.24 7.23 -1.01
C ALA A 18 0.97 7.44 0.49
N GLU A 19 2.01 7.33 1.32
CA GLU A 19 1.96 7.59 2.74
C GLU A 19 1.53 9.03 3.02
N ASP A 20 2.22 10.03 2.44
CA ASP A 20 1.86 11.44 2.59
C ASP A 20 0.40 11.72 2.21
N LEU A 21 -0.07 11.16 1.09
CA LEU A 21 -1.45 11.30 0.64
C LEU A 21 -2.43 10.73 1.66
N LEU A 22 -2.15 9.55 2.20
CA LEU A 22 -3.02 8.85 3.13
C LEU A 22 -3.06 9.52 4.51
N GLU A 23 -1.90 9.94 5.02
CA GLU A 23 -1.80 10.73 6.24
C GLU A 23 -2.56 12.05 6.11
N SER A 24 -2.45 12.73 4.96
CA SER A 24 -3.20 13.98 4.70
C SER A 24 -4.72 13.77 4.72
N LYS A 25 -5.18 12.55 4.44
CA LYS A 25 -6.59 12.14 4.48
C LYS A 25 -7.01 11.55 5.85
N GLY A 26 -6.10 11.55 6.84
CA GLY A 26 -6.34 11.08 8.20
C GLY A 26 -6.32 9.56 8.37
N TYR A 27 -5.63 8.84 7.49
CA TYR A 27 -5.40 7.40 7.66
C TYR A 27 -4.17 7.17 8.55
N GLU A 28 -4.23 6.13 9.37
CA GLU A 28 -3.08 5.57 10.07
C GLU A 28 -2.31 4.68 9.10
N VAL A 29 -1.13 5.12 8.67
CA VAL A 29 -0.33 4.44 7.65
C VAL A 29 0.65 3.47 8.29
N ASN A 30 0.65 2.23 7.80
CA ASN A 30 1.61 1.19 8.14
C ASN A 30 2.36 0.75 6.88
N LYS A 31 3.67 0.97 6.85
CA LYS A 31 4.54 0.56 5.74
C LYS A 31 5.16 -0.81 6.01
N ILE A 32 4.95 -1.73 5.09
CA ILE A 32 5.53 -3.08 5.13
C ILE A 32 6.56 -3.21 4.00
N ASP A 33 7.82 -3.40 4.40
CA ASP A 33 8.90 -3.67 3.46
C ASP A 33 8.86 -5.14 3.01
N ILE A 34 8.54 -5.37 1.74
CA ILE A 34 8.48 -6.72 1.15
C ILE A 34 9.86 -7.32 0.87
N THR A 35 10.93 -6.52 0.90
CA THR A 35 12.32 -6.99 0.72
C THR A 35 12.93 -7.49 2.02
N SER A 36 12.45 -7.00 3.16
CA SER A 36 12.94 -7.39 4.49
C SER A 36 12.67 -8.87 4.84
N SER A 37 11.62 -9.47 4.27
CA SER A 37 11.26 -10.87 4.54
C SER A 37 10.40 -11.47 3.43
N ARG A 38 10.66 -12.74 3.11
CA ARG A 38 9.82 -13.52 2.19
C ARG A 38 8.36 -13.57 2.64
N LYS A 39 8.12 -13.57 3.96
CA LYS A 39 6.78 -13.57 4.54
C LYS A 39 5.96 -12.34 4.12
N HIS A 40 6.56 -11.15 4.15
CA HIS A 40 5.89 -9.92 3.74
C HIS A 40 5.53 -9.93 2.26
N TYR A 41 6.42 -10.47 1.42
CA TYR A 41 6.13 -10.67 0.00
C TYR A 41 4.97 -11.65 -0.20
N ASP A 42 4.97 -12.78 0.49
CA ASP A 42 3.90 -13.78 0.38
C ASP A 42 2.57 -13.24 0.90
N ASP A 43 2.58 -12.44 1.98
CA ASP A 43 1.37 -11.78 2.51
C ASP A 43 0.85 -10.71 1.53
N MET A 44 1.72 -9.92 0.91
CA MET A 44 1.35 -9.02 -0.18
C MET A 44 0.68 -9.81 -1.33
N GLN A 45 1.27 -10.91 -1.78
CA GLN A 45 0.71 -11.73 -2.86
C GLN A 45 -0.67 -12.28 -2.52
N LYS A 46 -0.87 -12.75 -1.27
CA LYS A 46 -2.18 -13.25 -0.81
C LYS A 46 -3.26 -12.17 -0.85
N VAL A 47 -2.93 -10.95 -0.41
CA VAL A 47 -3.92 -9.88 -0.35
C VAL A 47 -4.22 -9.32 -1.74
N VAL A 48 -3.20 -9.18 -2.57
CA VAL A 48 -3.36 -8.64 -3.92
C VAL A 48 -4.11 -9.62 -4.82
N GLY A 49 -3.96 -10.94 -4.63
CA GLY A 49 -4.67 -12.01 -5.33
C GLY A 49 -4.36 -12.14 -6.83
N ASN A 50 -3.84 -11.09 -7.43
CA ASN A 50 -3.38 -10.99 -8.80
C ASN A 50 -1.85 -10.98 -8.79
N ASN A 51 -1.18 -11.51 -9.83
CA ASN A 51 0.28 -11.57 -9.99
C ASN A 51 0.93 -10.17 -10.15
N VAL A 52 0.68 -9.26 -9.21
CA VAL A 52 1.19 -7.90 -9.26
C VAL A 52 2.64 -7.94 -8.77
N ARG A 53 3.52 -7.39 -9.61
CA ARG A 53 4.97 -7.34 -9.39
C ARG A 53 5.47 -5.93 -9.12
N THR A 54 4.57 -4.97 -9.04
CA THR A 54 4.86 -3.55 -8.88
C THR A 54 4.49 -3.09 -7.49
N VAL A 55 5.29 -2.19 -6.92
CA VAL A 55 4.99 -1.47 -5.68
C VAL A 55 4.72 0.01 -6.01
N PRO A 56 3.98 0.75 -5.18
CA PRO A 56 3.30 0.31 -3.94
C PRO A 56 2.08 -0.57 -4.19
N GLN A 57 1.73 -1.41 -3.22
CA GLN A 57 0.44 -2.11 -3.13
C GLN A 57 -0.25 -1.72 -1.81
N ILE A 58 -1.47 -1.19 -1.90
CA ILE A 58 -2.10 -0.47 -0.79
C ILE A 58 -3.44 -1.11 -0.43
N ILE A 59 -3.63 -1.28 0.88
CA ILE A 59 -4.87 -1.75 1.51
C ILE A 59 -5.40 -0.60 2.35
N LEU A 60 -6.67 -0.24 2.17
CA LEU A 60 -7.37 0.73 3.00
C LEU A 60 -8.51 0.04 3.75
N ASN A 61 -8.53 0.13 5.08
CA ASN A 61 -9.57 -0.48 5.92
C ASN A 61 -9.83 -1.96 5.57
N ASP A 62 -8.76 -2.77 5.55
CA ASP A 62 -8.78 -4.21 5.19
C ASP A 62 -9.23 -4.52 3.74
N LYS A 63 -9.44 -3.50 2.91
CA LYS A 63 -9.76 -3.65 1.49
C LYS A 63 -8.55 -3.33 0.63
N TYR A 64 -8.12 -4.30 -0.17
CA TYR A 64 -7.13 -4.06 -1.21
C TYR A 64 -7.68 -3.06 -2.25
N VAL A 65 -6.96 -1.95 -2.43
CA VAL A 65 -7.34 -0.88 -3.38
C VAL A 65 -6.47 -0.94 -4.62
N GLY A 66 -5.16 -1.19 -4.48
CA GLY A 66 -4.24 -1.27 -5.59
C GLY A 66 -2.98 -0.44 -5.42
N GLY A 67 -2.42 0.02 -6.53
CA GLY A 67 -1.26 0.91 -6.54
C GLY A 67 -1.60 2.36 -6.20
N TYR A 68 -0.58 3.23 -6.27
CA TYR A 68 -0.72 4.66 -5.96
C TYR A 68 -1.84 5.35 -6.76
N GLY A 69 -1.89 5.14 -8.08
CA GLY A 69 -2.92 5.77 -8.93
C GLY A 69 -4.34 5.29 -8.64
N GLU A 70 -4.50 4.01 -8.29
CA GLU A 70 -5.80 3.45 -7.90
C GLU A 70 -6.27 4.04 -6.56
N VAL A 71 -5.34 4.23 -5.62
CA VAL A 71 -5.62 4.88 -4.33
C VAL A 71 -5.96 6.36 -4.51
N GLU A 72 -5.22 7.09 -5.35
CA GLU A 72 -5.52 8.48 -5.66
C GLU A 72 -6.94 8.62 -6.24
N GLN A 73 -7.32 7.75 -7.18
CA GLN A 73 -8.68 7.72 -7.71
C GLN A 73 -9.73 7.33 -6.67
N TYR A 74 -9.41 6.42 -5.75
CA TYR A 74 -10.30 5.99 -4.69
C TYR A 74 -10.60 7.11 -3.68
N LEU A 75 -9.59 7.92 -3.33
CA LEU A 75 -9.69 9.00 -2.34
C LEU A 75 -10.30 10.31 -2.87
N ASN A 76 -10.41 10.43 -4.19
CA ASN A 76 -10.97 11.61 -4.87
C ASN A 76 -12.43 11.41 -5.34
N LYS A 77 -13.03 10.27 -5.04
CA LYS A 77 -14.47 10.02 -5.19
C LYS A 77 -15.21 10.35 -3.90
#